data_AF-A0A7S1HJE1-F1
#
_entry.id   AF-A0A7S1HJE1-F1
#
_cell.length_a   1.000
_cell.length_b   1.000
_cell.length_c   1.000
_cell.angle_alpha   90.00
_cell.angle_beta   90.00
_cell.angle_gamma   90.00
#
_symmetry.space_group_name_H-M   'P 1'
#
loop_
_entity.id
_entity.type
_entity.pdbx_description
1 polymer ?
#
loop_
_entity_poly.entity_id
_entity_poly.type
_entity_poly.pdbx_seq_one_letter_code
_entity_poly.pdbx_strand_id
1 'polypeptide(L)'
;GFTKFSFLYSARSTTDIEFDFFDAKGSLLNSITGNDLNDNGCKAGSSLFCSWTQLDFQTSGVAASIRVTGLDQKLMLDNLSFTAATPDGRLPEPASIALALGALGAAALTRRRSGR
;
A
#
# COMPACT_ATOMS: atom_id res chain seq x y z
N GLY A 1 5.72 0.31 2.34
CA GLY A 1 4.44 0.88 2.79
C GLY A 1 3.52 1.09 1.61
N PHE A 2 2.23 1.28 1.87
CA PHE A 2 1.18 1.45 0.88
C PHE A 2 0.44 2.77 1.13
N THR A 3 -0.15 3.33 0.07
CA THR A 3 -0.94 4.58 0.12
C THR A 3 -2.42 4.35 -0.19
N LYS A 4 -2.75 3.20 -0.77
CA LYS A 4 -4.12 2.77 -0.99
C LYS A 4 -4.28 1.31 -0.62
N PHE A 5 -5.45 0.99 -0.10
CA PHE A 5 -5.86 -0.35 0.27
C PHE A 5 -7.28 -0.56 -0.25
N SER A 6 -7.50 -1.65 -0.96
CA SER A 6 -8.84 -2.02 -1.39
C SER A 6 -9.12 -3.49 -1.09
N PHE A 7 -10.40 -3.78 -0.88
CA PHE A 7 -10.85 -5.11 -0.53
C PHE A 7 -12.32 -5.30 -0.89
N LEU A 8 -12.68 -6.56 -1.11
CA LEU A 8 -14.07 -6.98 -1.08
C LEU A 8 -14.41 -7.41 0.34
N TYR A 9 -15.55 -6.96 0.83
CA TYR A 9 -16.08 -7.43 2.10
C TYR A 9 -17.51 -7.91 1.97
N SER A 10 -17.85 -8.86 2.83
CA SER A 10 -19.22 -9.20 3.14
C SER A 10 -19.37 -9.28 4.65
N ALA A 11 -20.27 -8.46 5.20
CA ALA A 11 -20.49 -8.38 6.63
C ALA A 11 -21.95 -8.70 6.93
N ARG A 12 -22.22 -9.44 8.01
CA ARG A 12 -23.59 -9.65 8.52
C ARG A 12 -24.09 -8.43 9.29
N SER A 13 -23.16 -7.72 9.90
CA SER A 13 -23.35 -6.50 10.66
C SER A 13 -22.01 -5.78 10.67
N THR A 14 -22.02 -4.46 10.53
CA THR A 14 -20.80 -3.66 10.44
C THR A 14 -20.36 -3.10 11.80
N THR A 15 -21.22 -3.12 12.83
CA THR A 15 -21.06 -2.35 14.08
C THR A 15 -19.77 -2.59 14.85
N ASP A 16 -19.17 -3.77 14.73
CA ASP A 16 -18.01 -4.19 15.53
C ASP A 16 -16.74 -4.34 14.68
N ILE A 17 -16.72 -3.75 13.48
CA ILE A 17 -15.60 -3.86 12.56
C ILE A 17 -14.76 -2.58 12.61
N GLU A 18 -13.45 -2.74 12.74
CA GLU A 18 -12.49 -1.65 12.70
C GLU A 18 -11.25 -2.04 11.88
N PHE A 19 -10.82 -1.15 11.00
CA PHE A 19 -9.57 -1.27 10.24
C PHE A 19 -8.67 -0.09 10.58
N ASP A 20 -7.58 -0.36 11.29
CA ASP A 20 -6.60 0.66 11.64
C ASP A 20 -5.38 0.57 10.76
N PHE A 21 -4.92 1.72 10.27
CA PHE A 21 -3.74 1.85 9.43
C PHE A 21 -2.63 2.54 10.22
N PHE A 22 -1.47 1.91 10.32
CA PHE A 22 -0.34 2.45 11.08
C PHE A 22 0.85 2.78 10.18
N ASP A 23 1.60 3.82 10.53
CA ASP A 23 2.88 4.12 9.89
C ASP A 23 4.00 3.16 10.34
N ALA A 24 5.20 3.34 9.79
CA ALA A 24 6.36 2.50 10.14
C ALA A 24 6.83 2.64 11.59
N LYS A 25 6.37 3.66 12.32
CA LYS A 25 6.67 3.91 13.74
C LYS A 25 5.57 3.39 14.67
N GLY A 26 4.47 2.88 14.11
CA GLY A 26 3.29 2.42 14.86
C GLY A 26 2.31 3.54 15.21
N SER A 27 2.44 4.73 14.63
CA SER A 27 1.44 5.80 14.78
C SER A 27 0.21 5.50 13.91
N LEU A 28 -0.99 5.69 14.46
CA LEU A 28 -2.23 5.58 13.71
C LEU A 28 -2.30 6.70 12.65
N LEU A 29 -2.57 6.32 11.40
CA LEU A 29 -2.74 7.22 10.26
C LEU A 29 -4.21 7.47 9.96
N ASN A 30 -5.00 6.40 9.94
CA ASN A 30 -6.44 6.42 9.74
C ASN A 30 -7.07 5.20 10.39
N SER A 31 -8.39 5.27 10.59
CA SER A 31 -9.22 4.12 10.89
C SER A 31 -10.48 4.13 10.00
N ILE A 32 -10.98 2.95 9.68
CA ILE A 32 -12.29 2.72 9.05
C ILE A 32 -13.11 1.93 10.05
N THR A 33 -14.26 2.46 10.42
CA THR A 33 -15.18 1.83 11.37
C THR A 33 -16.36 1.20 10.64
N GLY A 34 -17.17 0.43 11.36
CA GLY A 34 -18.43 -0.12 10.88
C GLY A 34 -19.39 0.88 10.22
N ASN A 35 -19.35 2.14 10.67
CA ASN A 35 -20.18 3.21 10.11
C ASN A 35 -19.70 3.68 8.74
N ASP A 36 -18.44 3.45 8.43
CA ASP A 36 -17.83 3.76 7.13
C ASP A 36 -18.07 2.64 6.10
N LEU A 37 -18.58 1.49 6.56
CA LEU A 37 -19.00 0.38 5.72
C LEU A 37 -20.48 0.52 5.37
N ASN A 38 -20.81 0.32 4.09
CA ASN A 38 -22.21 0.25 3.69
C ASN A 38 -22.84 -1.04 4.20
N ASP A 39 -23.90 -0.91 4.99
CA ASP A 39 -24.85 -1.98 5.24
C ASP A 39 -25.74 -2.09 3.99
N ASN A 40 -25.39 -3.02 3.09
CA ASN A 40 -26.13 -3.25 1.84
C ASN A 40 -27.49 -3.95 2.06
N GLY A 41 -28.14 -3.69 3.19
CA GLY A 41 -29.52 -4.06 3.45
C GLY A 41 -29.72 -5.56 3.41
N CYS A 42 -28.90 -6.30 4.17
CA CYS A 42 -29.06 -7.73 4.33
C CYS A 42 -30.53 -8.08 4.60
N LYS A 43 -31.20 -8.69 3.63
CA LYS A 43 -32.55 -9.20 3.87
C LYS A 43 -32.44 -10.35 4.85
N ALA A 44 -32.98 -10.15 6.06
CA ALA A 44 -33.08 -11.17 7.07
C ALA A 44 -33.77 -12.41 6.49
N GLY A 45 -33.06 -13.55 6.45
CA GLY A 45 -33.67 -14.86 6.24
C GLY A 45 -33.05 -15.80 5.20
N SER A 46 -32.14 -15.37 4.32
CA SER A 46 -31.61 -16.26 3.26
C SER A 46 -30.10 -16.54 3.27
N SER A 47 -29.27 -15.69 3.88
CA SER A 47 -27.81 -15.89 3.91
C SER A 47 -27.19 -15.38 5.22
N LEU A 48 -26.12 -16.03 5.67
CA LEU A 48 -25.38 -15.64 6.88
C LEU A 48 -24.61 -14.31 6.69
N PHE A 49 -24.29 -13.96 5.45
CA PHE A 49 -23.55 -12.76 5.05
C PHE A 49 -24.28 -12.04 3.90
N CYS A 50 -24.03 -10.73 3.74
CA CYS A 50 -24.63 -9.92 2.67
C CYS A 50 -23.96 -10.15 1.31
N SER A 51 -24.42 -9.44 0.28
CA SER A 51 -23.70 -9.36 -0.99
C SER A 51 -22.32 -8.73 -0.80
N TRP A 52 -21.34 -9.23 -1.56
CA TRP A 52 -19.99 -8.68 -1.59
C TRP A 52 -19.99 -7.22 -2.05
N THR A 53 -19.24 -6.39 -1.34
CA THR A 53 -19.11 -4.96 -1.58
C THR A 53 -17.64 -4.60 -1.65
N GLN A 54 -17.26 -3.75 -2.61
CA GLN A 54 -15.89 -3.25 -2.69
C GLN A 54 -15.74 -1.98 -1.86
N LEU A 55 -14.67 -1.92 -1.07
CA LEU A 55 -14.20 -0.69 -0.44
C LEU A 55 -12.82 -0.34 -1.01
N ASP A 56 -12.69 0.90 -1.47
CA ASP A 56 -11.44 1.50 -1.88
C ASP A 56 -11.07 2.59 -0.88
N PHE A 57 -9.94 2.45 -0.21
CA PHE A 57 -9.48 3.35 0.82
C PHE A 57 -8.12 3.95 0.50
N GLN A 58 -7.97 5.25 0.77
CA GLN A 58 -6.70 5.96 0.63
C GLN A 58 -6.24 6.43 2.01
N THR A 59 -5.01 6.06 2.38
CA THR A 59 -4.41 6.43 3.66
C THR A 59 -3.90 7.87 3.61
N SER A 60 -3.92 8.55 4.75
CA SER A 60 -3.43 9.94 4.94
C SER A 60 -1.91 10.06 4.78
N GLY A 61 -1.20 8.92 4.86
CA GLY A 61 0.24 8.81 4.67
C GLY A 61 0.63 7.41 4.18
N VAL A 62 1.91 7.07 4.30
CA VAL A 62 2.42 5.74 3.93
C VAL A 62 2.18 4.77 5.08
N ALA A 63 1.15 3.93 4.96
CA ALA A 63 0.88 2.87 5.93
C ALA A 63 1.89 1.74 5.78
N ALA A 64 2.38 1.22 6.89
CA ALA A 64 3.28 0.07 6.96
C ALA A 64 2.54 -1.20 7.37
N SER A 65 1.49 -1.07 8.18
CA SER A 65 0.67 -2.20 8.64
C SER A 65 -0.81 -1.82 8.71
N ILE A 66 -1.64 -2.86 8.74
CA ILE A 66 -3.09 -2.77 8.96
C ILE A 66 -3.47 -3.72 10.09
N ARG A 67 -4.36 -3.29 10.97
CA ARG A 67 -5.01 -4.13 11.96
C ARG A 67 -6.49 -4.19 11.64
N VAL A 68 -7.00 -5.41 11.48
CA VAL A 68 -8.43 -5.65 11.29
C VAL A 68 -8.98 -6.28 12.56
N THR A 69 -10.03 -5.69 13.11
CA THR A 69 -10.77 -6.25 14.25
C THR A 69 -12.24 -6.42 13.89
N GLY A 70 -12.85 -7.45 14.45
CA GLY A 70 -14.22 -7.86 14.16
C GLY A 70 -14.66 -8.97 15.08
N LEU A 71 -15.97 -9.09 15.31
CA LEU A 71 -16.55 -10.23 16.01
C LEU A 71 -16.54 -11.49 15.13
N ASP A 72 -16.45 -12.65 15.79
CA ASP A 72 -16.40 -13.93 15.11
C ASP A 72 -17.64 -14.16 14.24
N GLN A 73 -17.43 -14.72 13.04
CA GLN A 73 -18.46 -15.00 12.04
C GLN A 73 -19.30 -13.78 11.61
N LYS A 74 -18.75 -12.56 11.69
CA LYS A 74 -19.45 -11.33 11.25
C LYS A 74 -18.86 -10.67 10.01
N LEU A 75 -17.60 -10.94 9.69
CA LEU A 75 -16.89 -10.33 8.58
C LEU A 75 -16.17 -11.37 7.71
N MET A 76 -16.34 -11.25 6.41
CA MET A 76 -15.53 -11.93 5.39
C MET A 76 -14.81 -10.88 4.56
N LEU A 77 -13.54 -11.13 4.27
CA LEU A 77 -12.70 -10.28 3.44
C LEU A 77 -12.12 -11.10 2.30
N ASP A 78 -12.06 -10.50 1.12
CA ASP A 78 -11.46 -11.12 -0.06
C ASP A 78 -10.82 -10.05 -0.96
N ASN A 79 -10.00 -10.48 -1.92
CA ASN A 79 -9.33 -9.62 -2.90
C ASN A 79 -8.60 -8.41 -2.28
N LEU A 80 -7.87 -8.66 -1.19
CA LEU A 80 -7.05 -7.65 -0.52
C LEU A 80 -5.96 -7.13 -1.49
N SER A 81 -5.98 -5.83 -1.77
CA SER A 81 -5.05 -5.18 -2.68
C SER A 81 -4.39 -3.97 -2.03
N PHE A 82 -3.08 -3.86 -2.22
CA PHE A 82 -2.25 -2.80 -1.65
C PHE A 82 -1.56 -2.05 -2.77
N THR A 83 -1.77 -0.74 -2.85
CA THR A 83 -1.01 0.12 -3.76
C THR A 83 0.23 0.62 -3.05
N ALA A 84 1.39 0.14 -3.50
CA ALA A 84 2.68 0.58 -2.96
C ALA A 84 2.82 2.11 -3.05
N ALA A 85 3.38 2.70 -1.99
CA ALA A 85 3.86 4.08 -2.08
C ALA A 85 4.94 4.14 -3.16
N THR A 86 4.80 5.02 -4.15
CA THR A 86 5.88 5.31 -5.09
C THR A 86 7.08 5.83 -4.30
N PRO A 87 8.28 5.25 -4.45
CA PRO A 87 9.46 5.85 -3.87
C PRO A 87 9.66 7.22 -4.52
N ASP A 88 9.68 8.29 -3.71
CA ASP A 88 9.89 9.67 -4.19
C ASP A 88 11.32 9.90 -4.75
N GLY A 89 12.17 8.86 -4.75
CA GLY A 89 13.54 8.92 -5.23
C GLY A 89 13.63 8.51 -6.70
N ARG A 90 14.13 9.41 -7.55
CA ARG A 90 14.79 8.99 -8.79
C ARG A 90 15.85 7.97 -8.40
N LEU A 91 15.80 6.77 -8.99
CA LEU A 91 16.92 5.84 -8.92
C LEU A 91 18.17 6.62 -9.31
N PRO A 92 19.21 6.68 -8.46
CA PRO A 92 20.46 7.30 -8.86
C PRO A 92 20.87 6.67 -10.18
N GLU A 93 21.16 7.49 -11.18
CA GLU A 93 21.66 6.97 -12.45
C GLU A 93 22.86 6.04 -12.16
N PRO A 94 22.98 4.91 -12.88
CA PRO A 94 24.01 3.94 -12.57
C PRO A 94 25.39 4.62 -12.56
N ALA A 95 26.07 4.60 -11.41
CA ALA A 95 27.41 5.16 -11.26
C ALA A 95 28.42 4.56 -12.25
N SER A 96 28.09 3.41 -12.86
CA SER A 96 28.79 2.78 -13.97
C SER A 96 28.95 3.69 -15.19
N ILE A 97 27.98 4.56 -15.52
CA ILE A 97 28.10 5.50 -16.64
C ILE A 97 29.12 6.58 -16.31
N ALA A 98 29.01 7.19 -15.13
CA ALA A 98 29.98 8.19 -14.65
C ALA A 98 31.40 7.62 -14.56
N LEU A 99 31.54 6.38 -14.07
CA LEU A 99 32.81 5.69 -13.94
C LEU A 99 33.40 5.29 -15.30
N ALA A 100 32.58 4.82 -16.25
CA ALA A 100 33.02 4.51 -17.60
C ALA A 100 33.50 5.76 -18.34
N LEU A 101 32.76 6.87 -18.24
CA LEU A 101 33.15 8.16 -18.83
C LEU A 101 34.41 8.72 -18.17
N GLY A 102 34.54 8.60 -16.84
CA GLY A 102 35.74 8.98 -16.11
C GLY A 102 36.97 8.16 -16.55
N ALA A 103 36.81 6.85 -16.72
CA ALA A 103 37.86 5.96 -17.19
C ALA A 103 38.28 6.27 -18.64
N LEU A 104 37.33 6.53 -19.54
CA LEU A 104 37.64 6.93 -20.92
C LEU A 104 38.34 8.29 -20.98
N GLY A 105 37.88 9.27 -20.18
CA GLY A 105 38.52 10.58 -20.08
C GLY A 105 39.97 10.49 -19.57
N ALA A 106 40.20 9.68 -18.53
CA ALA A 106 41.54 9.43 -18.01
C ALA A 106 42.46 8.73 -19.04
N ALA A 107 41.94 7.74 -19.77
CA ALA A 107 42.67 7.03 -20.82
C ALA A 107 43.03 7.93 -22.02
N ALA A 108 42.16 8.88 -22.37
CA ALA A 108 42.43 9.86 -23.43
C ALA A 108 43.55 10.85 -23.02
N LEU A 109 43.55 11.28 -21.77
CA LEU A 109 44.57 12.20 -21.23
C LEU A 109 45.95 11.54 -21.10
N THR A 110 46.02 10.27 -20.70
CA THR A 110 47.29 9.52 -20.63
C THR A 110 47.89 9.28 -22.01
N ARG A 111 47.09 8.91 -23.02
CA ARG A 111 47.59 8.78 -24.41
C ARG A 111 48.14 10.10 -24.97
N ARG A 112 47.50 11.23 -24.67
CA ARG A 112 47.99 12.55 -25.10
C ARG A 112 49.33 12.96 -24.48
N ARG A 113 49.64 12.48 -23.27
CA ARG A 113 50.88 12.80 -22.56
C ARG A 113 52.05 11.89 -22.95
N SER A 114 51.78 10.66 -23.40
CA SER A 114 52.82 9.73 -23.83
C SER A 114 53.28 9.92 -25.28
N GLY A 115 52.52 10.65 -26.10
CA GLY A 115 52.84 10.94 -27.51
C GLY A 115 53.49 12.31 -27.76
N ARG A 116 53.91 13.00 -26.70
CA ARG A 116 54.74 14.22 -26.73
C ARG A 116 56.07 13.92 -26.07
#